data_AF-A0A3D4X1Z0-F1
#
_entry.id   AF-A0A3D4X1Z0-F1
#
_cell.length_a   1.000
_cell.length_b   1.000
_cell.length_c   1.000
_cell.angle_alpha   90.00
_cell.angle_beta   90.00
_cell.angle_gamma   90.00
#
_symmetry.space_group_name_H-M   'P 1'
#
loop_
_entity.id
_entity.type
_entity.pdbx_description
1 polymer ?
#
loop_
_entity_poly.entity_id
_entity_poly.type
_entity_poly.pdbx_seq_one_letter_code
_entity_poly.pdbx_strand_id
1 'polypeptide(L)'
;MTRRVGYLATTWAGSYGILALVWTLTGSGFPFGHNNPNGDQNLLRDLSPNLGAPVFAVVLLATAVAAMAMTGRHAERLRGAPRIALLTFGWLVVAGLLLAVPDVSLLAIAGYAPMLIIGAPFGWPPIDYSEVFTWSLLNQAWCVLGGLLLARAILTWQFATRDACVACGRGDTPSKWATAESAKRWGKWAAYIAAAIPVFYAVSRLAWFVGIPFGISKEFLSDLTESGATIAGAGLGTFAVVGGILTLGLVQRWGEVFPRWMIGLAGRRVPIKLAVVPATLVAVAVTTASVSLLSTGTILDAAGGGMATLPMTLWPLWGVALGAATLAYYLRRRGRCATCDSNA
;
A
#
# COMPACT_ATOMS: atom_id res chain seq x y z
N MET A 1 -12.27 -7.55 20.57
CA MET A 1 -11.67 -7.60 19.21
C MET A 1 -10.32 -6.87 19.13
N THR A 2 -10.12 -5.76 19.83
CA THR A 2 -8.90 -4.94 19.81
C THR A 2 -7.63 -5.67 20.26
N ARG A 3 -7.68 -6.45 21.35
CA ARG A 3 -6.52 -7.25 21.80
C ARG A 3 -6.10 -8.35 20.84
N ARG A 4 -7.03 -8.87 20.02
CA ARG A 4 -6.73 -9.92 19.03
C ARG A 4 -5.73 -9.43 17.99
N VAL A 5 -5.85 -8.17 17.54
CA VAL A 5 -4.93 -7.61 16.55
C VAL A 5 -3.52 -7.47 17.11
N GLY A 6 -3.40 -7.08 18.38
CA GLY A 6 -2.10 -7.03 19.05
C GLY A 6 -1.44 -8.41 19.14
N TYR A 7 -2.19 -9.46 19.53
CA TYR A 7 -1.66 -10.82 19.51
C TYR A 7 -1.28 -11.30 18.10
N LEU A 8 -2.09 -10.98 17.08
CA LEU A 8 -1.75 -11.28 15.68
C LEU A 8 -0.45 -10.60 15.25
N ALA A 9 -0.26 -9.33 15.59
CA ALA A 9 0.98 -8.60 15.30
C ALA A 9 2.18 -9.21 16.04
N THR A 10 2.02 -9.61 17.31
CA THR A 10 3.05 -10.31 18.09
C THR A 10 3.41 -11.66 17.48
N THR A 11 2.41 -12.49 17.14
CA THR A 11 2.63 -13.80 16.52
C THR A 11 3.30 -13.64 15.16
N TRP A 12 2.84 -12.68 14.35
CA TRP A 12 3.46 -12.39 13.06
C TRP A 12 4.94 -11.98 13.24
N ALA A 13 5.22 -10.99 14.08
CA ALA A 13 6.58 -10.50 14.31
C ALA A 13 7.50 -11.57 14.92
N GLY A 14 6.98 -12.37 15.86
CA GLY A 14 7.72 -13.46 16.48
C GLY A 14 8.05 -14.57 15.49
N SER A 15 7.04 -15.04 14.73
CA SER A 15 7.24 -16.09 13.72
C SER A 15 8.21 -15.66 12.62
N TYR A 16 8.09 -14.42 12.13
CA TYR A 16 8.97 -13.90 11.09
C TYR A 16 10.37 -13.57 11.63
N GLY A 17 10.49 -13.13 12.88
CA GLY A 17 11.79 -12.95 13.56
C GLY A 17 12.52 -14.27 13.80
N ILE A 18 11.81 -15.34 14.14
CA ILE A 18 12.38 -16.70 14.22
C ILE A 18 12.83 -17.17 12.84
N LEU A 19 12.02 -16.97 11.80
CA LEU A 19 12.41 -17.31 10.43
C LEU A 19 13.67 -16.54 9.99
N ALA A 20 13.76 -15.25 10.32
CA ALA A 20 14.96 -14.45 10.06
C ALA A 20 16.17 -14.95 10.85
N LEU A 21 15.99 -15.40 12.09
CA LEU A 21 17.04 -16.05 12.87
C LEU A 21 17.51 -17.36 12.23
N VAL A 22 16.60 -18.15 11.69
CA VAL A 22 16.95 -19.36 10.93
C VAL A 22 17.78 -19.01 9.69
N TRP A 23 17.42 -17.95 8.96
CA TRP A 23 18.25 -17.46 7.84
C TRP A 23 19.63 -16.99 8.30
N THR A 24 19.73 -16.35 9.46
CA THR A 24 21.03 -15.97 10.05
C THR A 24 21.89 -17.20 10.36
N LEU A 25 21.31 -18.24 10.95
CA LEU A 25 22.06 -19.43 11.37
C LEU A 25 22.43 -20.33 10.18
N THR A 26 21.56 -20.42 9.17
CA THR A 26 21.78 -21.27 8.00
C THR A 26 22.54 -20.57 6.87
N GLY A 27 22.62 -19.23 6.90
CA GLY A 27 23.23 -18.42 5.84
C GLY A 27 22.48 -18.47 4.50
N SER A 28 21.26 -19.00 4.46
CA SER A 28 20.49 -19.21 3.22
C SER A 28 19.02 -18.81 3.38
N GLY A 29 18.37 -18.48 2.27
CA GLY A 29 16.92 -18.22 2.23
C GLY A 29 16.47 -16.79 2.54
N PHE A 30 17.38 -15.89 2.95
CA PHE A 30 17.06 -14.47 3.12
C PHE A 30 16.68 -13.82 1.78
N PRO A 31 15.47 -13.23 1.67
CA PRO A 31 14.88 -12.88 0.38
C PRO A 31 15.21 -11.46 -0.13
N PHE A 32 15.94 -10.65 0.64
CA PHE A 32 16.16 -9.22 0.35
C PHE A 32 17.63 -8.91 0.07
N GLY A 33 17.88 -7.68 -0.42
CA GLY A 33 19.22 -7.22 -0.78
C GLY A 33 19.80 -7.98 -1.96
N HIS A 34 21.09 -8.35 -1.88
CA HIS A 34 21.79 -9.03 -2.97
C HIS A 34 21.16 -10.36 -3.42
N ASN A 35 20.31 -10.97 -2.58
CA ASN A 35 19.58 -12.20 -2.93
C ASN A 35 18.29 -11.95 -3.72
N ASN A 36 17.89 -10.69 -3.94
CA ASN A 36 16.71 -10.34 -4.75
C ASN A 36 17.15 -10.00 -6.17
N PRO A 37 16.94 -10.88 -7.17
CA PRO A 37 17.35 -10.62 -8.55
C PRO A 37 16.59 -9.45 -9.20
N ASN A 38 15.41 -9.09 -8.67
CA ASN A 38 14.59 -7.97 -9.16
C ASN A 38 14.68 -6.75 -8.22
N GLY A 39 15.71 -6.70 -7.37
CA GLY A 39 15.85 -5.77 -6.26
C GLY A 39 16.54 -4.44 -6.59
N ASP A 40 16.90 -4.17 -7.83
CA ASP A 40 17.75 -3.02 -8.21
C ASP A 40 17.17 -1.67 -7.79
N GLN A 41 15.84 -1.57 -7.78
CA GLN A 41 15.12 -0.36 -7.38
C GLN A 41 14.74 -0.34 -5.90
N ASN A 42 15.07 -1.39 -5.14
CA ASN A 42 14.74 -1.51 -3.72
C ASN A 42 15.67 -0.62 -2.86
N LEU A 43 15.16 -0.15 -1.71
CA LEU A 43 15.95 0.63 -0.76
C LEU A 43 17.03 -0.22 -0.07
N LEU A 44 16.76 -1.52 0.06
CA LEU A 44 17.65 -2.50 0.68
C LEU A 44 18.58 -3.18 -0.34
N ARG A 45 18.69 -2.69 -1.58
CA ARG A 45 19.44 -3.33 -2.68
C ARG A 45 20.87 -3.73 -2.30
N ASP A 46 21.59 -2.87 -1.59
CA ASP A 46 22.99 -3.06 -1.20
C ASP A 46 23.14 -3.84 0.13
N LEU A 47 22.04 -4.35 0.70
CA LEU A 47 22.06 -5.06 1.97
C LEU A 47 22.65 -6.45 1.77
N SER A 48 23.79 -6.70 2.42
CA SER A 48 24.36 -8.04 2.45
C SER A 48 23.47 -8.98 3.26
N PRO A 49 23.21 -10.22 2.80
CA PRO A 49 22.38 -11.19 3.55
C PRO A 49 22.92 -11.49 4.95
N ASN A 50 24.25 -11.48 5.10
CA ASN A 50 24.95 -11.71 6.37
C ASN A 50 24.65 -10.64 7.42
N LEU A 51 24.32 -9.41 7.01
CA LEU A 51 23.91 -8.33 7.90
C LEU A 51 22.38 -8.22 7.98
N GLY A 52 21.70 -8.39 6.85
CA GLY A 52 20.26 -8.25 6.72
C GLY A 52 19.48 -9.24 7.57
N ALA A 53 19.78 -10.54 7.47
CA ALA A 53 19.07 -11.56 8.24
C ALA A 53 19.17 -11.34 9.77
N PRO A 54 20.36 -11.13 10.38
CA PRO A 54 20.45 -10.87 11.81
C PRO A 54 19.72 -9.59 12.24
N VAL A 55 19.82 -8.51 11.46
CA VAL A 55 19.12 -7.25 11.77
C VAL A 55 17.60 -7.47 11.76
N PHE A 56 17.06 -8.15 10.75
CA PHE A 56 15.65 -8.50 10.71
C PHE A 56 15.25 -9.36 11.91
N ALA A 57 16.05 -10.36 12.27
CA ALA A 57 15.77 -11.21 13.43
C ALA A 57 15.66 -10.38 14.72
N VAL A 58 16.67 -9.55 15.02
CA VAL A 58 16.68 -8.71 16.22
C VAL A 58 15.52 -7.73 16.23
N VAL A 59 15.29 -7.00 15.13
CA VAL A 59 14.23 -6.00 15.03
C VAL A 59 12.85 -6.63 15.17
N LEU A 60 12.58 -7.77 14.51
CA LEU A 60 11.29 -8.43 14.54
C LEU A 60 11.00 -9.13 15.86
N LEU A 61 12.02 -9.73 16.50
CA LEU A 61 11.87 -10.28 17.85
C LEU A 61 11.64 -9.17 18.88
N ALA A 62 12.38 -8.07 18.81
CA ALA A 62 12.13 -6.88 19.63
C ALA A 62 10.73 -6.31 19.37
N THR A 63 10.26 -6.34 18.11
CA THR A 63 8.89 -5.96 17.74
C THR A 63 7.85 -6.89 18.35
N ALA A 64 8.10 -8.20 18.40
CA ALA A 64 7.21 -9.14 19.05
C ALA A 64 7.07 -8.84 20.55
N VAL A 65 8.19 -8.56 21.23
CA VAL A 65 8.22 -8.17 22.65
C VAL A 65 7.51 -6.82 22.85
N ALA A 66 7.80 -5.82 22.04
CA ALA A 66 7.16 -4.50 22.12
C ALA A 66 5.65 -4.58 21.86
N ALA A 67 5.23 -5.34 20.84
CA ALA A 67 3.82 -5.57 20.53
C ALA A 67 3.12 -6.31 21.69
N MET A 68 3.76 -7.33 22.26
CA MET A 68 3.23 -8.03 23.43
C MET A 68 3.08 -7.08 24.61
N ALA A 69 4.11 -6.27 24.89
CA ALA A 69 4.08 -5.28 25.94
C ALA A 69 2.91 -4.29 25.75
N MET A 70 2.67 -3.80 24.54
CA MET A 70 1.54 -2.91 24.22
C MET A 70 0.15 -3.57 24.39
N THR A 71 0.04 -4.89 24.35
CA THR A 71 -1.23 -5.61 24.55
C THR A 71 -1.63 -5.82 26.01
N GLY A 72 -0.69 -5.67 26.95
CA GLY A 72 -0.90 -5.93 28.36
C GLY A 72 -1.83 -4.90 29.04
N ARG A 73 -2.56 -5.32 30.08
CA ARG A 73 -3.45 -4.44 30.87
C ARG A 73 -2.69 -3.26 31.51
N HIS A 74 -1.45 -3.50 31.94
CA HIS A 74 -0.59 -2.47 32.54
C HIS A 74 -0.04 -1.47 31.50
N ALA A 75 -0.02 -1.85 30.22
CA ALA A 75 0.50 -1.01 29.14
C ALA A 75 -0.38 0.22 28.87
N GLU A 76 -1.67 0.13 29.21
CA GLU A 76 -2.62 1.24 29.11
C GLU A 76 -2.26 2.39 30.07
N ARG A 77 -1.48 2.11 31.13
CA ARG A 77 -1.01 3.11 32.12
C ARG A 77 0.34 3.74 31.79
N LEU A 78 1.05 3.27 30.76
CA LEU A 78 2.33 3.84 30.36
C LEU A 78 2.13 5.29 29.87
N ARG A 79 2.91 6.21 30.43
CA ARG A 79 2.94 7.64 30.11
C ARG A 79 4.39 8.12 30.01
N GLY A 80 4.60 9.28 29.38
CA GLY A 80 5.94 9.88 29.25
C GLY A 80 6.90 9.13 28.32
N ALA A 81 8.18 9.07 28.70
CA ALA A 81 9.28 8.50 27.91
C ALA A 81 9.06 7.06 27.39
N PRO A 82 8.63 6.06 28.19
CA PRO A 82 8.45 4.69 27.69
C PRO A 82 7.35 4.61 26.62
N ARG A 83 6.32 5.46 26.73
CA ARG A 83 5.28 5.55 25.71
C ARG A 83 5.85 6.08 24.40
N ILE A 84 6.63 7.15 24.45
CA ILE A 84 7.26 7.75 23.27
C ILE A 84 8.20 6.73 22.62
N ALA A 85 9.05 6.06 23.40
CA ALA A 85 10.00 5.07 22.89
C ALA A 85 9.31 3.93 22.13
N LEU A 86 8.26 3.31 22.70
CA LEU A 86 7.51 2.23 22.05
C LEU A 86 6.79 2.69 20.78
N LEU A 87 6.23 3.90 20.79
CA LEU A 87 5.58 4.47 19.61
C LEU A 87 6.58 4.77 18.50
N THR A 88 7.71 5.38 18.83
CA THR A 88 8.77 5.70 17.88
C THR A 88 9.31 4.40 17.28
N PHE A 89 9.71 3.44 18.12
CA PHE A 89 10.19 2.14 17.65
C PHE A 89 9.16 1.43 16.78
N GLY A 90 7.90 1.33 17.24
CA GLY A 90 6.84 0.66 16.49
C GLY A 90 6.55 1.31 15.14
N TRP A 91 6.47 2.65 15.08
CA TRP A 91 6.23 3.35 13.81
C TRP A 91 7.44 3.32 12.87
N LEU A 92 8.67 3.30 13.39
CA LEU A 92 9.87 3.07 12.58
C LEU A 92 9.85 1.68 11.95
N VAL A 93 9.45 0.65 12.70
CA VAL A 93 9.31 -0.71 12.15
C VAL A 93 8.19 -0.77 11.12
N VAL A 94 7.03 -0.15 11.37
CA VAL A 94 5.96 -0.04 10.37
C VAL A 94 6.47 0.66 9.10
N ALA A 95 7.20 1.77 9.23
CA ALA A 95 7.77 2.48 8.10
C ALA A 95 8.78 1.59 7.35
N GLY A 96 9.65 0.86 8.04
CA GLY A 96 10.56 -0.11 7.42
C GLY A 96 9.81 -1.19 6.65
N LEU A 97 8.82 -1.83 7.27
CA LEU A 97 8.04 -2.92 6.65
C LEU A 97 7.19 -2.47 5.47
N LEU A 98 6.65 -1.25 5.51
CA LEU A 98 5.77 -0.74 4.45
C LEU A 98 6.52 0.04 3.36
N LEU A 99 7.62 0.73 3.69
CA LEU A 99 8.29 1.67 2.77
C LEU A 99 9.70 1.23 2.35
N ALA A 100 10.42 0.49 3.19
CA ALA A 100 11.79 0.07 2.90
C ALA A 100 11.87 -1.33 2.29
N VAL A 101 11.07 -2.27 2.80
CA VAL A 101 11.09 -3.67 2.34
C VAL A 101 10.50 -3.85 0.95
N PRO A 102 9.28 -3.35 0.66
CA PRO A 102 8.69 -3.60 -0.65
C PRO A 102 9.32 -2.70 -1.72
N ASP A 103 9.20 -3.10 -2.97
CA ASP A 103 9.68 -2.33 -4.12
C ASP A 103 8.58 -2.09 -5.17
N VAL A 104 8.99 -1.53 -6.31
CA VAL A 104 8.11 -1.24 -7.46
C VAL A 104 7.40 -2.49 -7.99
N SER A 105 7.90 -3.70 -7.72
CA SER A 105 7.27 -4.96 -8.15
C SER A 105 5.89 -5.15 -7.53
N LEU A 106 5.66 -4.71 -6.29
CA LEU A 106 4.30 -4.76 -5.70
C LEU A 106 3.31 -3.93 -6.49
N LEU A 107 3.72 -2.74 -6.94
CA LEU A 107 2.89 -1.88 -7.77
C LEU A 107 2.70 -2.48 -9.17
N ALA A 108 3.76 -3.02 -9.76
CA ALA A 108 3.70 -3.67 -11.06
C ALA A 108 2.72 -4.84 -11.03
N ILE A 109 2.81 -5.72 -10.02
CA ILE A 109 1.89 -6.85 -9.85
C ILE A 109 0.48 -6.37 -9.55
N ALA A 110 0.29 -5.33 -8.75
CA ALA A 110 -1.05 -4.76 -8.56
C ALA A 110 -1.66 -4.27 -9.89
N GLY A 111 -0.86 -3.70 -10.79
CA GLY A 111 -1.28 -3.25 -12.12
C GLY A 111 -1.53 -4.39 -13.12
N TYR A 112 -0.66 -5.40 -13.14
CA TYR A 112 -0.73 -6.53 -14.08
C TYR A 112 -1.60 -7.69 -13.58
N ALA A 113 -1.84 -7.84 -12.28
CA ALA A 113 -2.59 -8.96 -11.73
C ALA A 113 -3.97 -9.16 -12.37
N PRO A 114 -4.79 -8.13 -12.65
CA PRO A 114 -6.05 -8.33 -13.37
C PRO A 114 -5.84 -8.98 -14.74
N MET A 115 -4.83 -8.53 -15.49
CA MET A 115 -4.46 -9.08 -16.79
C MET A 115 -3.98 -10.53 -16.66
N LEU A 116 -3.09 -10.80 -15.69
CA LEU A 116 -2.52 -12.14 -15.44
C LEU A 116 -3.58 -13.14 -14.99
N ILE A 117 -4.51 -12.73 -14.12
CA ILE A 117 -5.57 -13.60 -13.57
C ILE A 117 -6.64 -13.88 -14.63
N ILE A 118 -7.06 -12.86 -15.40
CA ILE A 118 -8.08 -13.02 -16.44
C ILE A 118 -7.53 -13.78 -17.64
N GLY A 119 -6.25 -13.55 -17.99
CA GLY A 119 -5.59 -14.20 -19.11
C GLY A 119 -5.12 -15.62 -18.84
N ALA A 120 -4.80 -15.98 -17.59
CA ALA A 120 -4.28 -17.31 -17.21
C ALA A 120 -5.10 -18.49 -17.77
N PRO A 121 -6.46 -18.50 -17.69
CA PRO A 121 -7.27 -19.59 -18.24
C PRO A 121 -7.14 -19.77 -19.75
N PHE A 122 -6.65 -18.75 -20.47
CA PHE A 122 -6.49 -18.72 -21.92
C PHE A 122 -5.02 -18.87 -22.34
N GLY A 123 -4.10 -19.14 -21.41
CA GLY A 123 -2.67 -19.25 -21.69
C GLY A 123 -2.01 -17.92 -22.08
N TRP A 124 -2.57 -16.79 -21.63
CA TRP A 124 -2.07 -15.46 -21.98
C TRP A 124 -1.85 -14.59 -20.74
N PRO A 125 -0.79 -13.78 -20.68
CA PRO A 125 0.35 -13.74 -21.59
C PRO A 125 1.25 -14.99 -21.43
N PRO A 126 2.03 -15.37 -22.46
CA PRO A 126 2.92 -16.53 -22.43
C PRO A 126 4.18 -16.23 -21.59
N ILE A 127 4.00 -16.06 -20.28
CA ILE A 127 5.08 -15.77 -19.33
C ILE A 127 5.22 -16.88 -18.30
N ASP A 128 6.41 -17.05 -17.77
CA ASP A 128 6.63 -17.94 -16.64
C ASP A 128 6.16 -17.26 -15.35
N TYR A 129 5.10 -17.82 -14.75
CA TYR A 129 4.55 -17.31 -13.50
C TYR A 129 5.52 -17.44 -12.31
N SER A 130 6.52 -18.33 -12.39
CA SER A 130 7.54 -18.47 -11.35
C SER A 130 8.50 -17.28 -11.31
N GLU A 131 8.72 -16.61 -12.44
CA GLU A 131 9.50 -15.37 -12.52
C GLU A 131 8.74 -14.16 -11.97
N VAL A 132 7.40 -14.21 -12.03
CA VAL A 132 6.53 -13.17 -11.47
C VAL A 132 6.34 -13.36 -9.97
N PHE A 133 6.00 -14.58 -9.54
CA PHE A 133 5.68 -14.91 -8.14
C PHE A 133 6.91 -15.43 -7.40
N THR A 134 7.89 -14.55 -7.21
CA THR A 134 9.16 -14.89 -6.57
C THR A 134 9.05 -15.07 -5.05
N TRP A 135 10.04 -15.74 -4.46
CA TRP A 135 10.19 -15.82 -3.00
C TRP A 135 10.27 -14.44 -2.34
N SER A 136 10.98 -13.50 -2.98
CA SER A 136 11.09 -12.11 -2.52
C SER A 136 9.74 -11.40 -2.51
N LEU A 137 8.94 -11.55 -3.57
CA LEU A 137 7.59 -10.99 -3.62
C LEU A 137 6.71 -11.49 -2.47
N LEU A 138 6.73 -12.80 -2.21
CA LEU A 138 5.92 -13.41 -1.15
C LEU A 138 6.27 -12.82 0.22
N ASN A 139 7.57 -12.63 0.49
CA ASN A 139 8.05 -12.02 1.72
C ASN A 139 7.74 -10.52 1.79
N GLN A 140 7.76 -9.79 0.67
CA GLN A 140 7.29 -8.40 0.63
C GLN A 140 5.80 -8.29 0.99
N ALA A 141 4.95 -9.14 0.43
CA ALA A 141 3.53 -9.19 0.77
C ALA A 141 3.31 -9.56 2.25
N TRP A 142 4.11 -10.48 2.79
CA TRP A 142 4.09 -10.84 4.20
C TRP A 142 4.50 -9.68 5.11
N CYS A 143 5.52 -8.90 4.73
CA CYS A 143 5.93 -7.68 5.42
C CYS A 143 4.85 -6.59 5.36
N VAL A 144 4.17 -6.42 4.23
CA VAL A 144 3.03 -5.48 4.13
C VAL A 144 1.92 -5.87 5.09
N LEU A 145 1.54 -7.15 5.12
CA LEU A 145 0.55 -7.65 6.07
C LEU A 145 0.97 -7.39 7.53
N GLY A 146 2.22 -7.71 7.86
CA GLY A 146 2.80 -7.47 9.19
C GLY A 146 2.81 -6.00 9.59
N GLY A 147 3.24 -5.13 8.69
CA GLY A 147 3.25 -3.68 8.88
C GLY A 147 1.84 -3.13 9.14
N LEU A 148 0.83 -3.59 8.40
CA LEU A 148 -0.56 -3.19 8.61
C LEU A 148 -1.14 -3.71 9.94
N LEU A 149 -0.83 -4.96 10.32
CA LEU A 149 -1.23 -5.53 11.61
C LEU A 149 -0.59 -4.77 12.78
N LEU A 150 0.71 -4.49 12.69
CA LEU A 150 1.47 -3.74 13.69
C LEU A 150 0.98 -2.29 13.78
N ALA A 151 0.77 -1.60 12.66
CA ALA A 151 0.19 -0.25 12.63
C ALA A 151 -1.17 -0.22 13.32
N ARG A 152 -2.02 -1.22 13.06
CA ARG A 152 -3.33 -1.32 13.72
C ARG A 152 -3.19 -1.55 15.23
N ALA A 153 -2.27 -2.43 15.67
CA ALA A 153 -1.99 -2.67 17.08
C ALA A 153 -1.50 -1.39 17.78
N ILE A 154 -0.54 -0.68 17.19
CA ILE A 154 0.00 0.59 17.69
C ILE A 154 -1.11 1.64 17.78
N LEU A 155 -1.95 1.78 16.74
CA LEU A 155 -3.07 2.73 16.76
C LEU A 155 -4.07 2.41 17.88
N THR A 156 -4.41 1.13 18.09
CA THR A 156 -5.32 0.75 19.19
C THR A 156 -4.73 1.08 20.56
N TRP A 157 -3.42 0.89 20.74
CA TRP A 157 -2.74 1.23 21.98
C TRP A 157 -2.55 2.75 22.15
N GLN A 158 -2.31 3.49 21.06
CA GLN A 158 -2.31 4.97 21.08
C GLN A 158 -3.66 5.53 21.51
N PHE A 159 -4.77 4.96 21.04
CA PHE A 159 -6.11 5.37 21.45
C PHE A 159 -6.34 5.06 22.93
N ALA A 160 -5.99 3.85 23.39
CA ALA A 160 -6.11 3.47 24.79
C ALA A 160 -5.31 4.39 25.73
N THR A 161 -4.07 4.73 25.37
CA THR A 161 -3.19 5.61 26.18
C THR A 161 -3.57 7.09 26.13
N ARG A 162 -4.49 7.49 25.24
CA ARG A 162 -5.05 8.84 25.15
C ARG A 162 -6.47 8.91 25.69
N ASP A 163 -6.94 7.87 26.37
CA ASP A 163 -8.29 7.76 26.90
C ASP A 163 -9.38 7.95 25.82
N ALA A 164 -9.04 7.59 24.57
CA ALA A 164 -9.95 7.58 23.44
C ALA A 164 -10.52 6.17 23.22
N CYS A 165 -11.66 6.08 22.56
CA CYS A 165 -12.29 4.80 22.23
C CYS A 165 -11.34 3.94 21.38
N VAL A 166 -10.94 2.78 21.91
CA VAL A 166 -10.02 1.84 21.24
C VAL A 166 -10.52 1.30 19.91
N ALA A 167 -11.84 1.34 19.68
CA ALA A 167 -12.46 0.86 18.43
C ALA A 167 -12.36 1.91 17.31
N CYS A 168 -12.75 3.15 17.58
CA CYS A 168 -12.91 4.21 16.56
C CYS A 168 -11.93 5.40 16.68
N GLY A 169 -11.16 5.47 17.77
CA GLY A 169 -10.18 6.53 18.05
C GLY A 169 -10.77 7.87 18.46
N ARG A 170 -12.08 7.96 18.73
CA ARG A 170 -12.74 9.19 19.21
C ARG A 170 -12.55 9.34 20.72
N GLY A 171 -12.11 10.51 21.16
CA GLY A 171 -12.17 10.94 22.55
C GLY A 171 -13.28 11.98 22.76
N ASP A 172 -13.29 12.62 23.93
CA ASP A 172 -14.33 13.59 24.32
C ASP A 172 -14.39 14.81 23.40
N THR A 173 -13.25 15.22 22.85
CA THR A 173 -13.15 16.33 21.89
C THR A 173 -12.91 15.80 20.47
N PRO A 174 -13.90 15.85 19.57
CA PRO A 174 -13.71 15.39 18.21
C PRO A 174 -12.76 16.32 17.44
N SER A 175 -11.77 15.75 16.75
CA SER A 175 -10.89 16.53 15.89
C SER A 175 -11.67 17.11 14.71
N LYS A 176 -11.64 18.44 14.56
CA LYS A 176 -12.41 19.18 13.52
C LYS A 176 -12.14 18.69 12.09
N TRP A 177 -10.92 18.23 11.80
CA TRP A 177 -10.54 17.70 10.48
C TRP A 177 -11.14 16.32 10.17
N ALA A 178 -11.51 15.57 11.20
CA ALA A 178 -11.96 14.18 11.13
C ALA A 178 -13.49 14.02 11.19
N THR A 179 -14.22 15.13 11.21
CA THR A 179 -15.69 15.18 11.09
C THR A 179 -16.10 14.81 9.67
N ALA A 180 -17.31 14.25 9.52
CA ALA A 180 -17.81 13.85 8.20
C ALA A 180 -17.87 15.02 7.20
N GLU A 181 -18.23 16.22 7.65
CA GLU A 181 -18.30 17.41 6.80
C GLU A 181 -16.91 17.86 6.34
N SER A 182 -15.94 17.93 7.25
CA SER A 182 -14.58 18.32 6.89
C SER A 182 -13.95 17.29 5.95
N ALA A 183 -14.08 16.00 6.28
CA ALA A 183 -13.66 14.87 5.44
C ALA A 183 -14.28 14.89 4.04
N LYS A 184 -15.50 15.39 3.89
CA LYS A 184 -16.13 15.59 2.58
C LYS A 184 -15.40 16.64 1.74
N ARG A 185 -14.99 17.77 2.35
CA ARG A 185 -14.37 18.90 1.64
C ARG A 185 -12.96 18.57 1.14
N TRP A 186 -12.07 18.13 2.04
CA TRP A 186 -10.69 17.80 1.66
C TRP A 186 -10.60 16.46 0.91
N GLY A 187 -11.44 15.49 1.27
CA GLY A 187 -11.48 14.18 0.62
C GLY A 187 -11.91 14.24 -0.85
N LYS A 188 -12.74 15.22 -1.21
CA LYS A 188 -13.13 15.47 -2.61
C LYS A 188 -11.90 15.75 -3.49
N TRP A 189 -11.06 16.68 -3.07
CA TRP A 189 -9.85 17.04 -3.81
C TRP A 189 -8.83 15.91 -3.83
N ALA A 190 -8.63 15.23 -2.69
CA ALA A 190 -7.76 14.07 -2.62
C ALA A 190 -8.18 12.98 -3.63
N ALA A 191 -9.47 12.66 -3.73
CA ALA A 191 -9.96 11.67 -4.68
C ALA A 191 -9.81 12.13 -6.14
N TYR A 192 -10.03 13.41 -6.43
CA TYR A 192 -9.86 13.95 -7.79
C TYR A 192 -8.40 13.91 -8.24
N ILE A 193 -7.47 14.31 -7.38
CA ILE A 193 -6.03 14.19 -7.65
C ILE A 193 -5.66 12.72 -7.84
N ALA A 194 -6.11 11.85 -6.92
CA ALA A 194 -5.80 10.43 -6.98
C ALA A 194 -6.39 9.71 -8.21
N ALA A 195 -7.50 10.21 -8.76
CA ALA A 195 -8.10 9.71 -9.99
C ALA A 195 -7.42 10.27 -11.25
N ALA A 196 -7.01 11.53 -11.23
CA ALA A 196 -6.44 12.21 -12.39
C ALA A 196 -5.05 11.69 -12.77
N ILE A 197 -4.20 11.40 -11.78
CA ILE A 197 -2.81 10.95 -12.03
C ILE A 197 -2.73 9.64 -12.84
N PRO A 198 -3.42 8.54 -12.46
CA PRO A 198 -3.40 7.32 -13.27
C PRO A 198 -4.05 7.49 -14.64
N VAL A 199 -5.05 8.36 -14.78
CA VAL A 199 -5.64 8.70 -16.09
C VAL A 199 -4.63 9.44 -16.97
N PHE A 200 -3.84 10.36 -16.40
CA PHE A 200 -2.78 11.04 -17.13
C PHE A 200 -1.69 10.05 -17.61
N TYR A 201 -1.32 9.09 -16.76
CA TYR A 201 -0.46 7.97 -17.17
C TYR A 201 -1.08 7.14 -18.31
N ALA A 202 -2.38 6.87 -18.26
CA ALA A 202 -3.06 6.09 -19.29
C ALA A 202 -3.02 6.76 -20.66
N VAL A 203 -3.04 8.10 -20.74
CA VAL A 203 -2.98 8.84 -22.01
C VAL A 203 -1.73 8.45 -22.80
N SER A 204 -0.55 8.39 -22.17
CA SER A 204 0.68 8.02 -22.89
C SER A 204 0.63 6.57 -23.38
N ARG A 205 0.17 5.65 -22.54
CA ARG A 205 0.08 4.22 -22.89
C ARG A 205 -0.91 3.93 -24.01
N LEU A 206 -2.07 4.59 -23.99
CA LEU A 206 -3.09 4.45 -25.02
C LEU A 206 -2.68 5.14 -26.32
N ALA A 207 -1.97 6.28 -26.25
CA ALA A 207 -1.41 6.93 -27.42
C ALA A 207 -0.40 6.03 -28.15
N TRP A 208 0.50 5.37 -27.42
CA TRP A 208 1.47 4.44 -28.01
C TRP A 208 0.79 3.24 -28.67
N PHE A 209 -0.28 2.72 -28.06
CA PHE A 209 -1.06 1.62 -28.63
C PHE A 209 -1.70 1.97 -29.98
N VAL A 210 -2.16 3.20 -30.18
CA VAL A 210 -2.73 3.66 -31.45
C VAL A 210 -1.69 4.23 -32.43
N GLY A 211 -0.40 4.02 -32.17
CA GLY A 211 0.69 4.42 -33.06
C GLY A 211 1.11 5.90 -32.94
N ILE A 212 0.68 6.60 -31.89
CA ILE A 212 1.09 7.99 -31.63
C ILE A 212 2.34 8.00 -30.75
N PRO A 213 3.50 8.52 -31.21
CA PRO A 213 4.77 8.55 -30.47
C PRO A 213 4.77 9.68 -29.42
N PHE A 214 3.87 9.60 -28.44
CA PHE A 214 3.71 10.64 -27.42
C PHE A 214 4.90 10.62 -26.45
N GLY A 215 5.80 11.60 -26.57
CA GLY A 215 6.94 11.78 -25.67
C GLY A 215 8.11 10.81 -25.89
N ILE A 216 8.08 10.01 -26.96
CA ILE A 216 9.12 9.04 -27.35
C ILE A 216 9.46 9.18 -28.84
N SER A 217 10.58 8.60 -29.28
CA SER A 217 10.91 8.54 -30.72
C SER A 217 10.01 7.55 -31.46
N LYS A 218 9.92 7.71 -32.79
CA LYS A 218 9.13 6.79 -33.64
C LYS A 218 9.76 5.41 -33.69
N GLU A 219 11.09 5.36 -33.68
CA GLU A 219 11.90 4.15 -33.68
C GLU A 219 11.61 3.33 -32.41
N PHE A 220 11.66 3.98 -31.24
CA PHE A 220 11.34 3.33 -29.97
C PHE A 220 9.89 2.83 -29.92
N LEU A 221 8.94 3.56 -30.51
CA LEU A 221 7.57 3.10 -30.63
C LEU A 221 7.44 1.86 -31.54
N SER A 222 8.21 1.80 -32.62
CA SER A 222 8.27 0.62 -33.50
C SER A 222 8.73 -0.60 -32.72
N ASP A 223 9.83 -0.48 -31.97
CA ASP A 223 10.38 -1.56 -31.15
C ASP A 223 9.37 -2.06 -30.09
N LEU A 224 8.65 -1.13 -29.44
CA LEU A 224 7.58 -1.46 -28.50
C LEU A 224 6.40 -2.18 -29.16
N THR A 225 6.13 -1.88 -30.44
CA THR A 225 5.03 -2.49 -31.19
C THR A 225 5.42 -3.90 -31.64
N GLU A 226 6.63 -4.08 -32.16
CA GLU A 226 7.17 -5.37 -32.59
C GLU A 226 7.29 -6.35 -31.42
N SER A 227 7.70 -5.87 -30.24
CA SER A 227 7.74 -6.68 -29.01
C SER A 227 6.37 -6.97 -28.40
N GLY A 228 5.29 -6.35 -28.90
CA GLY A 228 3.95 -6.43 -28.32
C GLY A 228 3.78 -5.66 -27.00
N ALA A 229 4.80 -4.92 -26.56
CA ALA A 229 4.77 -4.13 -25.32
C ALA A 229 3.70 -3.02 -25.36
N THR A 230 3.32 -2.52 -26.54
CA THR A 230 2.19 -1.58 -26.70
C THR A 230 0.85 -2.19 -26.28
N ILE A 231 0.64 -3.50 -26.46
CA ILE A 231 -0.58 -4.20 -26.03
C ILE A 231 -0.63 -4.31 -24.50
N ALA A 232 0.48 -4.72 -23.88
CA ALA A 232 0.60 -4.75 -22.42
C ALA A 232 0.42 -3.35 -21.82
N GLY A 233 1.03 -2.34 -22.46
CA GLY A 233 0.84 -0.92 -22.12
C GLY A 233 -0.61 -0.48 -22.22
N ALA A 234 -1.33 -0.85 -23.29
CA ALA A 234 -2.74 -0.54 -23.46
C ALA A 234 -3.62 -1.17 -22.37
N GLY A 235 -3.31 -2.42 -21.99
CA GLY A 235 -3.95 -3.11 -20.86
C GLY A 235 -3.76 -2.32 -19.57
N LEU A 236 -2.52 -1.96 -19.23
CA LEU A 236 -2.21 -1.12 -18.07
C LEU A 236 -2.90 0.24 -18.12
N GLY A 237 -2.88 0.92 -19.27
CA GLY A 237 -3.54 2.21 -19.46
C GLY A 237 -5.05 2.10 -19.24
N THR A 238 -5.69 1.06 -19.78
CA THR A 238 -7.11 0.78 -19.58
C THR A 238 -7.43 0.53 -18.10
N PHE A 239 -6.65 -0.31 -17.41
CA PHE A 239 -6.84 -0.55 -15.99
C PHE A 239 -6.54 0.69 -15.14
N ALA A 240 -5.63 1.56 -15.55
CA ALA A 240 -5.38 2.84 -14.90
C ALA A 240 -6.59 3.79 -15.04
N VAL A 241 -7.25 3.83 -16.20
CA VAL A 241 -8.51 4.58 -16.37
C VAL A 241 -9.62 3.99 -15.51
N VAL A 242 -9.80 2.66 -15.53
CA VAL A 242 -10.80 1.98 -14.68
C VAL A 242 -10.51 2.26 -13.20
N GLY A 243 -9.26 2.16 -12.77
CA GLY A 243 -8.81 2.47 -11.41
C GLY A 243 -9.06 3.94 -11.02
N GLY A 244 -8.82 4.87 -11.94
CA GLY A 244 -9.14 6.30 -11.77
C GLY A 244 -10.64 6.53 -11.58
N ILE A 245 -11.48 5.91 -12.42
CA ILE A 245 -12.94 5.95 -12.29
C ILE A 245 -13.37 5.32 -10.96
N LEU A 246 -12.83 4.17 -10.60
CA LEU A 246 -13.08 3.48 -9.32
C LEU A 246 -12.72 4.37 -8.12
N THR A 247 -11.63 5.14 -8.22
CA THR A 247 -11.18 6.08 -7.20
C THR A 247 -12.18 7.22 -6.98
N LEU A 248 -12.87 7.69 -8.03
CA LEU A 248 -13.97 8.66 -7.88
C LEU A 248 -15.12 8.09 -7.03
N GLY A 249 -15.25 6.77 -6.92
CA GLY A 249 -16.21 6.11 -6.03
C GLY A 249 -16.02 6.46 -4.56
N LEU A 250 -14.80 6.84 -4.16
CA LEU A 250 -14.51 7.30 -2.81
C LEU A 250 -15.22 8.62 -2.46
N VAL A 251 -15.79 9.34 -3.44
CA VAL A 251 -16.51 10.60 -3.23
C VAL A 251 -17.89 10.63 -3.88
N GLN A 252 -18.20 9.66 -4.74
CA GLN A 252 -19.46 9.56 -5.46
C GLN A 252 -20.45 8.59 -4.81
N ARG A 253 -21.74 8.80 -5.09
CA ARG A 253 -22.85 8.03 -4.48
C ARG A 253 -22.77 6.52 -4.77
N TRP A 254 -22.23 6.13 -5.92
CA TRP A 254 -22.13 4.73 -6.32
C TRP A 254 -21.09 3.93 -5.53
N GLY A 255 -20.08 4.58 -4.95
CA GLY A 255 -19.16 3.94 -4.00
C GLY A 255 -19.75 3.83 -2.59
N GLU A 256 -20.94 4.37 -2.36
CA GLU A 256 -21.65 4.32 -1.07
C GLU A 256 -22.87 3.39 -1.10
N VAL A 257 -23.54 3.32 -2.25
CA VAL A 257 -24.69 2.48 -2.53
C VAL A 257 -24.52 1.89 -3.93
N PHE A 258 -24.66 0.57 -4.06
CA PHE A 258 -24.51 -0.11 -5.34
C PHE A 258 -25.51 0.43 -6.39
N PRO A 259 -25.04 0.88 -7.56
CA PRO A 259 -25.88 1.26 -8.71
C PRO A 259 -27.00 0.28 -9.04
N ARG A 260 -28.09 0.81 -9.62
CA ARG A 260 -29.29 0.04 -9.95
C ARG A 260 -29.07 -1.05 -11.00
N TRP A 261 -28.03 -0.92 -11.84
CA TRP A 261 -27.69 -1.89 -12.89
C TRP A 261 -26.97 -3.13 -12.35
N MET A 262 -26.45 -3.12 -11.12
CA MET A 262 -25.82 -4.31 -10.53
C MET A 262 -26.87 -5.26 -9.97
N ILE A 263 -27.34 -6.17 -10.82
CA ILE A 263 -28.32 -7.21 -10.48
C ILE A 263 -27.87 -7.96 -9.21
N GLY A 264 -28.78 -8.08 -8.24
CA GLY A 264 -28.52 -8.72 -6.94
C GLY A 264 -27.91 -7.83 -5.85
N LEU A 265 -27.25 -6.74 -6.21
CA LEU A 265 -26.62 -5.78 -5.27
C LEU A 265 -27.28 -4.40 -5.27
N ALA A 266 -28.08 -4.08 -6.29
CA ALA A 266 -28.74 -2.81 -6.48
C ALA A 266 -29.37 -2.23 -5.20
N GLY A 267 -29.04 -0.98 -4.88
CA GLY A 267 -29.59 -0.27 -3.72
C GLY A 267 -29.03 -0.68 -2.36
N ARG A 268 -28.21 -1.75 -2.27
CA ARG A 268 -27.54 -2.13 -1.03
C ARG A 268 -26.39 -1.17 -0.73
N ARG A 269 -26.11 -0.97 0.56
CA ARG A 269 -24.95 -0.18 1.00
C ARG A 269 -23.66 -0.93 0.68
N VAL A 270 -22.71 -0.23 0.07
CA VAL A 270 -21.36 -0.76 -0.16
C VAL A 270 -20.65 -0.93 1.19
N PRO A 271 -20.15 -2.14 1.52
CA PRO A 271 -19.38 -2.36 2.74
C PRO A 271 -18.12 -1.49 2.73
N ILE A 272 -17.83 -0.80 3.84
CA ILE A 272 -16.69 0.14 3.92
C ILE A 272 -15.37 -0.54 3.55
N LYS A 273 -15.17 -1.79 4.01
CA LYS A 273 -13.95 -2.56 3.74
C LYS A 273 -13.74 -2.86 2.26
N LEU A 274 -14.82 -2.96 1.47
CA LEU A 274 -14.73 -3.25 0.02
C LEU A 274 -14.03 -2.12 -0.74
N ALA A 275 -14.16 -0.88 -0.29
CA ALA A 275 -13.44 0.26 -0.86
C ALA A 275 -12.10 0.51 -0.14
N VAL A 276 -12.10 0.47 1.20
CA VAL A 276 -10.94 0.86 2.00
C VAL A 276 -9.76 -0.10 1.84
N VAL A 277 -9.99 -1.42 1.83
CA VAL A 277 -8.90 -2.41 1.73
C VAL A 277 -8.13 -2.28 0.41
N PRO A 278 -8.75 -2.38 -0.78
CA PRO A 278 -8.01 -2.27 -2.03
C PRO A 278 -7.37 -0.89 -2.20
N ALA A 279 -8.06 0.20 -1.86
CA ALA A 279 -7.50 1.54 -1.97
C ALA A 279 -6.30 1.74 -1.01
N THR A 280 -6.32 1.16 0.19
CA THR A 280 -5.16 1.16 1.11
C THR A 280 -3.99 0.37 0.53
N LEU A 281 -4.23 -0.82 -0.03
CA LEU A 281 -3.18 -1.66 -0.62
C LEU A 281 -2.51 -0.96 -1.80
N VAL A 282 -3.29 -0.34 -2.69
CA VAL A 282 -2.75 0.44 -3.82
C VAL A 282 -2.00 1.67 -3.31
N ALA A 283 -2.54 2.41 -2.33
CA ALA A 283 -1.85 3.57 -1.75
C ALA A 283 -0.49 3.17 -1.16
N VAL A 284 -0.41 2.06 -0.42
CA VAL A 284 0.86 1.52 0.09
C VAL A 284 1.79 1.18 -1.08
N ALA A 285 1.35 0.37 -2.04
CA ALA A 285 2.19 -0.04 -3.17
C ALA A 285 2.75 1.14 -3.95
N VAL A 286 1.95 2.17 -4.21
CA VAL A 286 2.37 3.39 -4.91
C VAL A 286 3.34 4.22 -4.09
N THR A 287 3.06 4.42 -2.80
CA THR A 287 3.95 5.16 -1.92
C THR A 287 5.30 4.47 -1.79
N THR A 288 5.31 3.14 -1.67
CA THR A 288 6.54 2.36 -1.60
C THR A 288 7.33 2.42 -2.91
N ALA A 289 6.67 2.22 -4.05
CA ALA A 289 7.30 2.38 -5.37
C ALA A 289 7.91 3.78 -5.54
N SER A 290 7.23 4.81 -5.02
CA SER A 290 7.73 6.19 -5.05
C SER A 290 9.00 6.35 -4.22
N VAL A 291 9.05 5.79 -3.01
CA VAL A 291 10.24 5.81 -2.14
C VAL A 291 11.41 5.07 -2.80
N SER A 292 11.15 3.88 -3.34
CA SER A 292 12.10 3.08 -4.10
C SER A 292 12.74 3.88 -5.23
N LEU A 293 11.92 4.45 -6.12
CA LEU A 293 12.39 5.19 -7.30
C LEU A 293 13.04 6.55 -6.96
N LEU A 294 12.68 7.17 -5.83
CA LEU A 294 13.39 8.34 -5.33
C LEU A 294 14.79 7.96 -4.81
N SER A 295 14.91 6.79 -4.16
CA SER A 295 16.17 6.32 -3.56
C SER A 295 17.26 5.97 -4.58
N THR A 296 16.87 5.68 -5.82
CA THR A 296 17.76 5.40 -6.96
C THR A 296 17.99 6.60 -7.86
N GLY A 297 17.32 7.73 -7.62
CA GLY A 297 17.35 8.90 -8.50
C GLY A 297 16.46 8.78 -9.73
N THR A 298 15.80 7.65 -9.97
CA THR A 298 14.99 7.40 -11.17
C THR A 298 13.86 8.42 -11.36
N ILE A 299 13.21 8.89 -10.29
CA ILE A 299 12.21 9.96 -10.39
C ILE A 299 12.83 11.30 -10.83
N LEU A 300 14.05 11.60 -10.39
CA LEU A 300 14.75 12.83 -10.72
C LEU A 300 15.19 12.80 -12.19
N ASP A 301 15.72 11.66 -12.65
CA ASP A 301 16.07 11.44 -14.06
C ASP A 301 14.82 11.53 -14.95
N ALA A 302 13.72 10.92 -14.50
CA ALA A 302 12.42 11.00 -15.17
C ALA A 302 11.89 12.44 -15.29
N ALA A 303 12.22 13.34 -14.37
CA ALA A 303 11.83 14.75 -14.46
C ALA A 303 12.57 15.48 -15.59
N GLY A 304 13.78 15.03 -15.96
CA GLY A 304 14.53 15.53 -17.12
C GLY A 304 14.17 14.85 -18.45
N GLY A 305 13.52 13.67 -18.40
CA GLY A 305 13.23 12.81 -19.56
C GLY A 305 12.04 13.20 -20.45
N GLY A 306 11.43 14.37 -20.22
CA GLY A 306 10.33 14.89 -21.05
C GLY A 306 8.94 14.28 -20.76
N MET A 307 8.03 14.42 -21.72
CA MET A 307 6.59 14.13 -21.51
C MET A 307 6.25 12.65 -21.30
N ALA A 308 7.11 11.71 -21.73
CA ALA A 308 6.86 10.28 -21.57
C ALA A 308 7.06 9.79 -20.13
N THR A 309 7.98 10.40 -19.39
CA THR A 309 8.34 10.02 -18.02
C THR A 309 7.65 10.88 -16.96
N LEU A 310 7.08 12.03 -17.37
CA LEU A 310 6.34 12.95 -16.50
C LEU A 310 5.25 12.29 -15.63
N PRO A 311 4.44 11.31 -16.11
CA PRO A 311 3.46 10.67 -15.24
C PRO A 311 4.07 9.94 -14.02
N MET A 312 5.32 9.46 -14.12
CA MET A 312 6.01 8.76 -13.03
C MET A 312 6.36 9.72 -11.89
N THR A 313 6.68 10.98 -12.18
CA THR A 313 7.05 11.97 -11.17
C THR A 313 5.88 12.36 -10.26
N LEU A 314 4.64 12.05 -10.69
CA LEU A 314 3.42 12.28 -9.93
C LEU A 314 3.07 11.14 -8.95
N TRP A 315 3.79 10.02 -8.98
CA TRP A 315 3.49 8.87 -8.12
C TRP A 315 3.57 9.15 -6.61
N PRO A 316 4.55 9.94 -6.10
CA PRO A 316 4.56 10.31 -4.67
C PRO A 316 3.27 11.04 -4.26
N LEU A 317 2.81 11.97 -5.11
CA LEU A 317 1.55 12.69 -4.89
C LEU A 317 0.34 11.75 -4.99
N TRP A 318 0.36 10.80 -5.92
CA TRP A 318 -0.71 9.81 -6.09
C TRP A 318 -0.90 8.94 -4.85
N GLY A 319 0.18 8.40 -4.28
CA GLY A 319 0.12 7.58 -3.07
C GLY A 319 -0.49 8.35 -1.89
N VAL A 320 -0.03 9.59 -1.66
CA VAL A 320 -0.56 10.47 -0.60
C VAL A 320 -2.02 10.83 -0.86
N ALA A 321 -2.37 11.21 -2.08
CA ALA A 321 -3.74 11.60 -2.44
C ALA A 321 -4.72 10.42 -2.30
N LEU A 322 -4.32 9.21 -2.73
CA LEU A 322 -5.15 8.01 -2.62
C LEU A 322 -5.33 7.58 -1.16
N GLY A 323 -4.26 7.62 -0.35
CA GLY A 323 -4.34 7.37 1.08
C GLY A 323 -5.25 8.35 1.80
N ALA A 324 -5.13 9.64 1.46
CA ALA A 324 -6.01 10.69 1.97
C ALA A 324 -7.47 10.46 1.54
N ALA A 325 -7.74 10.19 0.26
CA ALA A 325 -9.08 9.90 -0.24
C ALA A 325 -9.72 8.69 0.46
N THR A 326 -8.92 7.65 0.70
CA THR A 326 -9.33 6.44 1.42
C THR A 326 -9.68 6.74 2.87
N LEU A 327 -8.86 7.55 3.55
CA LEU A 327 -9.13 8.00 4.90
C LEU A 327 -10.40 8.84 4.96
N ALA A 328 -10.58 9.79 4.04
CA ALA A 328 -11.80 10.60 3.95
C ALA A 328 -13.05 9.73 3.77
N TYR A 329 -13.00 8.75 2.86
CA TYR A 329 -14.09 7.80 2.65
C TYR A 329 -14.44 7.06 3.94
N TYR A 330 -13.44 6.54 4.66
CA TYR A 330 -13.65 5.89 5.96
C TYR A 330 -14.28 6.85 6.99
N LEU A 331 -13.76 8.08 7.10
CA LEU A 331 -14.22 9.06 8.09
C LEU A 331 -15.67 9.53 7.85
N ARG A 332 -16.09 9.66 6.58
CA ARG A 332 -17.48 10.00 6.23
C ARG A 332 -18.44 8.84 6.45
N ARG A 333 -17.96 7.60 6.30
CA ARG A 333 -18.80 6.39 6.32
C ARG A 333 -18.85 5.69 7.66
N ARG A 334 -17.89 5.95 8.56
CA ARG A 334 -17.92 5.43 9.94
C ARG A 334 -19.11 6.05 10.68
N GLY A 335 -20.14 5.26 10.95
CA GLY A 335 -21.33 5.72 11.67
C GLY A 335 -21.12 5.86 13.18
N ARG A 336 -22.20 5.64 13.93
CA ARG A 336 -22.17 5.54 15.39
C ARG A 336 -21.26 4.39 15.82
N CYS A 337 -20.36 4.65 16.77
CA CYS A 337 -19.49 3.61 17.29
C CYS A 337 -20.26 2.74 18.28
N ALA A 338 -20.38 1.44 18.03
CA ALA A 338 -21.08 0.52 18.94
C ALA A 338 -20.40 0.38 20.33
N THR A 339 -19.17 0.87 20.50
CA THR A 339 -18.42 0.76 21.76
C THR A 339 -18.53 1.99 22.66
N CYS A 340 -18.71 3.20 22.10
CA CYS A 340 -18.78 4.44 22.88
C CYS A 340 -19.97 5.33 22.50
N ASP A 341 -20.87 4.85 21.65
CA ASP A 341 -22.07 5.52 21.15
C ASP A 341 -21.91 6.92 20.54
N SER A 342 -20.68 7.42 20.41
CA SER A 342 -20.40 8.66 19.69
C SER A 342 -20.76 8.55 18.21
N ASN A 343 -21.30 9.64 17.65
CA ASN A 343 -21.51 9.79 16.21
C ASN A 343 -20.34 10.56 15.55
N ALA A 344 -20.21 10.46 14.22
CA ALA A 344 -19.16 11.13 13.42
C ALA A 344 -19.42 12.62 13.22
#